data_AF-A0A159Z5X7-F1
#
_entry.id   AF-A0A159Z5X7-F1
#
_cell.length_a   1.000
_cell.length_b   1.000
_cell.length_c   1.000
_cell.angle_alpha   90.00
_cell.angle_beta   90.00
_cell.angle_gamma   90.00
#
_symmetry.space_group_name_H-M   'P 1'
#
loop_
_entity.id
_entity.type
_entity.pdbx_description
1 polymer ?
#
loop_
_entity_poly.entity_id
_entity_poly.type
_entity_poly.pdbx_seq_one_letter_code
_entity_poly.pdbx_strand_id
1 'polypeptide(L)'
;MIAQFPPLPTSYPAGNSHRVVLYQEPAPRPEVERLEEMFADGLAALRRALQLREDLPAAHANGLRAWEPVVRCLDHRRLIDAASRAAIVDLFVEAARIAQREGPHPALDALRHRLAEAEALATRVADLLAAEDQIARARGFDPGTRR
;
A
#
# COMPACT_ATOMS: atom_id res chain seq x y z
N MET A 1 64.95 27.91 9.60
CA MET A 1 65.85 26.90 10.19
C MET A 1 64.98 25.90 10.95
N ILE A 2 65.16 24.60 10.68
CA ILE A 2 64.23 23.47 10.96
C ILE A 2 64.52 22.80 12.32
N ALA A 3 63.50 22.32 13.03
CA ALA A 3 63.43 21.03 13.78
C ALA A 3 62.07 20.91 14.53
N GLN A 4 61.11 20.06 14.11
CA GLN A 4 60.88 18.62 14.41
C GLN A 4 59.96 18.34 15.63
N PHE A 5 58.85 17.62 15.39
CA PHE A 5 57.88 17.05 16.37
C PHE A 5 58.35 15.64 16.88
N PRO A 6 57.87 15.10 18.03
CA PRO A 6 56.66 14.26 18.03
C PRO A 6 55.72 14.41 19.27
N PRO A 7 54.48 13.89 19.19
CA PRO A 7 53.50 13.94 20.28
C PRO A 7 53.83 12.90 21.37
N LEU A 8 53.41 13.15 22.61
CA LEU A 8 53.38 12.12 23.65
C LEU A 8 51.94 11.72 23.98
N PRO A 9 51.64 10.41 23.98
CA PRO A 9 50.28 9.88 24.11
C PRO A 9 49.90 9.84 25.59
N THR A 10 48.82 10.50 25.98
CA THR A 10 48.09 10.11 27.19
C THR A 10 47.18 8.94 26.84
N SER A 11 47.79 7.77 26.68
CA SER A 11 47.05 6.51 26.68
C SER A 11 46.44 6.31 28.07
N TYR A 12 45.10 6.27 28.14
CA TYR A 12 44.41 5.55 29.20
C TYR A 12 43.95 4.21 28.61
N PRO A 13 44.53 3.06 29.01
CA PRO A 13 44.01 1.77 28.62
C PRO A 13 42.84 1.43 29.54
N ALA A 14 41.62 1.62 29.05
CA ALA A 14 40.43 1.10 29.71
C ALA A 14 39.44 0.58 28.65
N GLY A 15 39.85 -0.51 27.98
CA GLY A 15 39.08 -1.74 27.94
C GLY A 15 37.62 -1.77 27.46
N ASN A 16 37.07 -0.73 26.84
CA ASN A 16 35.73 -0.80 26.22
C ASN A 16 35.79 -0.35 24.76
N SER A 17 36.16 -1.29 23.87
CA SER A 17 36.01 -1.17 22.41
C SER A 17 34.55 -1.34 21.95
N HIS A 18 33.58 -0.84 22.72
CA HIS A 18 32.20 -0.79 22.25
C HIS A 18 32.08 0.36 21.25
N ARG A 19 32.26 0.03 19.97
CA ARG A 19 31.88 0.92 18.88
C ARG A 19 30.36 1.05 18.94
N VAL A 20 29.87 2.12 19.57
CA VAL A 20 28.46 2.47 19.54
C VAL A 20 28.14 2.89 18.10
N VAL A 21 27.58 1.96 17.34
CA VAL A 21 27.01 2.24 16.02
C VAL A 21 25.58 2.68 16.27
N LEU A 22 25.32 3.98 16.12
CA LEU A 22 23.97 4.50 16.17
C LEU A 22 23.32 4.18 14.83
N TYR A 23 22.53 3.10 14.79
CA TYR A 23 21.65 2.84 13.65
C TYR A 23 20.51 3.86 13.73
N GLN A 24 20.61 4.94 12.96
CA GLN A 24 19.44 5.73 12.64
C GLN A 24 18.63 4.92 11.63
N GLU A 25 17.45 4.46 12.04
CA GLU A 25 16.50 3.93 11.08
C GLU A 25 16.27 5.02 10.02
N PRO A 26 16.39 4.71 8.72
CA PRO A 26 16.08 5.67 7.69
C PRO A 26 14.65 6.17 7.92
N ALA A 27 14.49 7.49 8.04
CA ALA A 27 13.19 8.08 8.25
C ALA A 27 12.21 7.57 7.18
N PRO A 28 10.96 7.24 7.54
CA PRO A 28 9.99 6.76 6.58
C PRO A 28 9.81 7.80 5.47
N ARG A 29 9.91 7.36 4.22
CA ARG A 29 9.69 8.23 3.06
C ARG A 29 8.28 8.82 3.11
N PRO A 30 8.08 10.10 2.78
CA PRO A 30 6.76 10.71 2.70
C PRO A 30 5.84 9.92 1.78
N GLU A 31 4.57 9.77 2.15
CA GLU A 31 3.61 8.94 1.40
C GLU A 31 3.39 9.41 -0.04
N VAL A 32 3.46 10.72 -0.29
CA VAL A 32 3.38 11.30 -1.63
C VAL A 32 4.46 10.73 -2.56
N GLU A 33 5.67 10.53 -2.05
CA GLU A 33 6.78 9.92 -2.81
C GLU A 33 6.60 8.42 -3.04
N ARG A 34 5.62 7.80 -2.35
CA ARG A 34 5.32 6.37 -2.41
C ARG A 34 4.00 6.08 -3.14
N LEU A 35 3.39 7.07 -3.78
CA LEU A 35 2.12 6.92 -4.51
C LEU A 35 2.13 5.73 -5.48
N GLU A 36 3.20 5.59 -6.26
CA GLU A 36 3.35 4.50 -7.22
C GLU A 36 3.43 3.12 -6.54
N GLU A 37 4.17 3.04 -5.43
CA GLU A 37 4.29 1.81 -4.61
C GLU A 37 2.91 1.43 -4.04
N MET A 38 2.20 2.39 -3.45
CA MET A 38 0.88 2.17 -2.84
C MET A 38 -0.17 1.74 -3.88
N PHE A 39 -0.12 2.35 -5.06
CA PHE A 39 -1.00 1.96 -6.17
C PHE A 39 -0.68 0.54 -6.65
N ALA A 40 0.60 0.20 -6.79
CA ALA A 40 1.03 -1.15 -7.17
C ALA A 40 0.65 -2.19 -6.11
N ASP A 41 0.79 -1.86 -4.83
CA ASP A 41 0.41 -2.71 -3.69
C ASP A 41 -1.11 -2.94 -3.67
N GLY A 42 -1.91 -1.91 -3.97
CA GLY A 42 -3.37 -2.04 -4.06
C GLY A 42 -3.79 -2.97 -5.20
N LEU A 43 -3.16 -2.85 -6.37
CA LEU A 43 -3.38 -3.80 -7.49
C LEU A 43 -2.89 -5.21 -7.13
N ALA A 44 -1.79 -5.35 -6.40
CA ALA A 44 -1.30 -6.64 -5.95
C ALA A 44 -2.27 -7.29 -4.94
N ALA A 45 -2.84 -6.51 -4.02
CA ALA A 45 -3.86 -6.96 -3.08
C ALA A 45 -5.12 -7.44 -3.82
N LEU A 46 -5.62 -6.70 -4.82
CA LEU A 46 -6.73 -7.17 -5.65
C LEU A 46 -6.40 -8.46 -6.39
N ARG A 47 -5.22 -8.58 -6.98
CA ARG A 47 -4.82 -9.81 -7.68
C ARG A 47 -4.80 -11.01 -6.72
N ARG A 48 -4.28 -10.82 -5.51
CA ARG A 48 -4.29 -11.85 -4.45
C ARG A 48 -5.72 -12.19 -4.02
N ALA A 49 -6.60 -11.20 -3.90
CA ALA A 49 -8.02 -11.43 -3.63
C ALA A 49 -8.66 -12.31 -4.71
N LEU A 50 -8.34 -12.04 -5.98
CA LEU A 50 -8.90 -12.80 -7.09
C LEU A 50 -8.40 -14.25 -7.18
N GLN A 51 -7.15 -14.49 -6.79
CA GLN A 51 -6.58 -15.84 -6.76
C GLN A 51 -7.28 -16.76 -5.75
N LEU A 52 -7.86 -16.20 -4.68
CA LEU A 52 -8.53 -16.96 -3.63
C LEU A 52 -9.87 -17.57 -4.07
N ARG A 53 -10.40 -17.24 -5.25
CA ARG A 53 -11.65 -17.82 -5.73
C ARG A 53 -11.56 -19.32 -5.97
N GLU A 54 -10.41 -19.82 -6.42
CA GLU A 54 -10.21 -21.25 -6.65
C GLU A 54 -10.27 -22.05 -5.33
N ASP A 55 -9.98 -21.38 -4.20
CA ASP A 55 -10.03 -21.97 -2.86
C ASP A 55 -11.41 -21.81 -2.18
N LEU A 56 -12.38 -21.17 -2.84
CA LEU A 56 -13.72 -20.99 -2.29
C LEU A 56 -14.61 -22.20 -2.57
N PRO A 57 -15.42 -22.64 -1.58
CA PRO A 57 -16.53 -23.54 -1.82
C PRO A 57 -17.44 -22.98 -2.92
N ALA A 58 -17.99 -23.86 -3.77
CA ALA A 58 -18.83 -23.46 -4.89
C ALA A 58 -20.03 -22.58 -4.46
N ALA A 59 -20.61 -22.84 -3.28
CA ALA A 59 -21.70 -22.04 -2.74
C ALA A 59 -21.27 -20.59 -2.45
N HIS A 60 -20.07 -20.38 -1.90
CA HIS A 60 -19.47 -19.05 -1.72
C HIS A 60 -19.14 -18.40 -3.06
N ALA A 61 -18.42 -19.11 -3.94
CA ALA A 61 -17.96 -18.55 -5.21
C ALA A 61 -19.13 -18.11 -6.11
N ASN A 62 -20.21 -18.88 -6.16
CA ASN A 62 -21.41 -18.55 -6.94
C ASN A 62 -22.20 -17.38 -6.37
N GLY A 63 -22.00 -17.03 -5.09
CA GLY A 63 -22.65 -15.89 -4.44
C GLY A 63 -22.02 -14.54 -4.76
N LEU A 64 -20.79 -14.51 -5.30
CA LEU A 64 -20.01 -13.29 -5.55
C LEU A 64 -20.30 -12.72 -6.95
N ARG A 65 -21.30 -11.85 -7.07
CA ARG A 65 -21.71 -11.23 -8.34
C ARG A 65 -20.80 -10.09 -8.75
N ALA A 66 -20.24 -9.36 -7.79
CA ALA A 66 -19.32 -8.24 -8.03
C ALA A 66 -17.92 -8.68 -8.48
N TRP A 67 -17.71 -10.00 -8.66
CA TRP A 67 -16.42 -10.55 -9.09
C TRP A 67 -15.93 -10.01 -10.44
N GLU A 68 -16.78 -10.10 -11.46
CA GLU A 68 -16.46 -9.71 -12.83
C GLU A 68 -16.11 -8.21 -12.94
N PRO A 69 -16.88 -7.28 -12.32
CA PRO A 69 -16.45 -5.89 -12.20
C PRO A 69 -15.03 -5.71 -11.63
N VAL A 70 -14.66 -6.45 -10.57
CA VAL A 70 -13.32 -6.35 -9.97
C VAL A 70 -12.23 -6.92 -10.88
N VAL A 71 -12.51 -7.98 -11.64
CA VAL A 71 -11.59 -8.49 -12.68
C VAL A 71 -11.28 -7.40 -13.70
N ARG A 72 -12.31 -6.68 -14.20
CA ARG A 72 -12.11 -5.59 -15.17
C ARG A 72 -11.27 -4.43 -14.62
N CYS A 73 -11.34 -4.17 -13.31
CA CYS A 73 -10.49 -3.18 -12.66
C CYS A 73 -9.00 -3.54 -12.86
N LEU A 74 -8.64 -4.81 -12.66
CA LEU A 74 -7.28 -5.28 -12.86
C LEU A 74 -6.85 -5.27 -14.32
N ASP A 75 -7.72 -5.70 -15.24
CA ASP A 75 -7.41 -5.74 -16.67
C ASP A 75 -7.05 -4.35 -17.22
N HIS A 76 -7.77 -3.33 -16.75
CA HIS A 76 -7.51 -1.94 -17.12
C HIS A 76 -6.50 -1.24 -16.20
N ARG A 77 -5.97 -1.93 -15.18
CA ARG A 77 -5.09 -1.36 -14.14
C ARG A 77 -5.70 -0.10 -13.52
N ARG A 78 -6.99 -0.16 -13.25
CA ARG A 78 -7.79 0.93 -12.69
C ARG A 78 -8.15 0.59 -11.25
N LEU A 79 -7.66 1.41 -10.32
CA LEU A 79 -7.87 1.22 -8.89
C LEU A 79 -8.59 2.43 -8.26
N ILE A 80 -8.31 3.63 -8.76
CA ILE A 80 -8.68 4.90 -8.12
C ILE A 80 -9.95 5.54 -8.67
N ASP A 81 -10.50 5.06 -9.79
CA ASP A 81 -11.76 5.60 -10.29
C ASP A 81 -12.95 5.10 -9.47
N ALA A 82 -14.04 5.87 -9.50
CA ALA A 82 -15.21 5.60 -8.68
C ALA A 82 -15.85 4.24 -8.98
N ALA A 83 -15.84 3.78 -10.24
CA ALA A 83 -16.43 2.49 -10.59
C ALA A 83 -15.60 1.34 -10.05
N SER A 84 -14.27 1.42 -10.16
CA SER A 84 -13.37 0.40 -9.61
C SER A 84 -13.49 0.31 -8.08
N ARG A 85 -13.49 1.44 -7.37
CA ARG A 85 -13.68 1.42 -5.91
C ARG A 85 -15.04 0.86 -5.49
N ALA A 86 -16.11 1.22 -6.19
CA ALA A 86 -17.44 0.68 -5.93
C ALA A 86 -17.47 -0.84 -6.09
N ALA A 87 -16.88 -1.37 -7.16
CA ALA A 87 -16.80 -2.81 -7.41
C ALA A 87 -16.06 -3.56 -6.27
N ILE A 88 -14.96 -3.01 -5.77
CA ILE A 88 -14.19 -3.61 -4.66
C ILE A 88 -15.03 -3.66 -3.38
N VAL A 89 -15.70 -2.55 -3.05
CA VAL A 89 -16.59 -2.46 -1.89
C VAL A 89 -17.77 -3.41 -2.01
N ASP A 90 -18.42 -3.46 -3.17
CA ASP A 90 -19.54 -4.36 -3.42
C ASP A 90 -19.13 -5.82 -3.22
N LEU A 91 -17.97 -6.22 -3.75
CA LEU A 91 -17.44 -7.57 -3.57
C LEU A 91 -17.12 -7.87 -2.09
N PHE A 92 -16.56 -6.90 -1.37
CA PHE A 92 -16.31 -7.04 0.07
C PHE A 92 -17.61 -7.25 0.85
N VAL A 93 -18.66 -6.48 0.54
CA VAL A 93 -19.97 -6.58 1.17
C VAL A 93 -20.64 -7.91 0.84
N GLU A 94 -20.58 -8.36 -0.41
CA GLU A 94 -21.09 -9.68 -0.81
C GLU A 94 -20.39 -10.81 -0.05
N ALA A 95 -19.05 -10.78 0.02
CA ALA A 95 -18.28 -11.76 0.78
C ALA A 95 -18.66 -11.76 2.27
N ALA A 96 -18.89 -10.59 2.87
CA ALA A 96 -19.34 -10.49 4.26
C ALA A 96 -20.75 -11.08 4.47
N ARG A 97 -21.68 -10.86 3.52
CA ARG A 97 -23.04 -11.45 3.57
C ARG A 97 -23.00 -12.97 3.44
N ILE A 98 -22.13 -13.49 2.57
CA ILE A 98 -21.93 -14.93 2.41
C ILE A 98 -21.39 -15.54 3.70
N ALA A 99 -20.37 -14.93 4.31
CA ALA A 99 -19.80 -15.39 5.58
C ALA A 99 -20.86 -15.46 6.70
N GLN A 100 -21.81 -14.51 6.72
CA GLN A 100 -22.93 -14.53 7.68
C GLN A 100 -23.95 -15.64 7.40
N ARG A 101 -24.23 -15.94 6.12
CA ARG A 101 -25.22 -16.94 5.72
C ARG A 101 -24.70 -18.37 5.80
N GLU A 102 -23.47 -18.59 5.37
CA GLU A 102 -22.90 -19.92 5.13
C GLU A 102 -21.83 -20.30 6.15
N GLY A 103 -21.42 -19.35 6.99
CA GLY A 103 -20.44 -19.55 8.06
C GLY A 103 -19.03 -19.08 7.69
N PRO A 104 -18.10 -19.10 8.67
CA PRO A 104 -16.73 -18.66 8.45
C PRO A 104 -15.99 -19.61 7.50
N HIS A 105 -15.14 -19.04 6.66
CA HIS A 105 -14.28 -19.81 5.75
C HIS A 105 -12.96 -19.08 5.52
N PRO A 106 -11.80 -19.75 5.70
CA PRO A 106 -10.49 -19.08 5.70
C PRO A 106 -10.19 -18.35 4.39
N ALA A 107 -10.51 -18.94 3.23
CA ALA A 107 -10.31 -18.27 1.94
C ALA A 107 -11.24 -17.05 1.75
N LEU A 108 -12.44 -17.08 2.35
CA LEU A 108 -13.39 -15.97 2.27
C LEU A 108 -12.94 -14.82 3.19
N ASP A 109 -12.42 -15.14 4.37
CA ASP A 109 -11.85 -14.16 5.29
C ASP A 109 -10.57 -13.53 4.71
N ALA A 110 -9.69 -14.34 4.10
CA ALA A 110 -8.52 -13.86 3.39
C ALA A 110 -8.90 -12.95 2.21
N LEU A 111 -9.92 -13.31 1.43
CA LEU A 111 -10.44 -12.50 0.34
C LEU A 111 -10.92 -11.14 0.86
N ARG A 112 -11.71 -11.13 1.94
CA ARG A 112 -12.19 -9.89 2.56
C ARG A 112 -11.05 -9.02 3.04
N HIS A 113 -10.03 -9.61 3.67
CA HIS A 113 -8.85 -8.88 4.12
C HIS A 113 -8.11 -8.22 2.94
N ARG A 114 -7.91 -8.94 1.83
CA ARG A 114 -7.26 -8.41 0.63
C ARG A 114 -8.07 -7.33 -0.08
N LEU A 115 -9.40 -7.45 -0.10
CA LEU A 115 -10.26 -6.40 -0.63
C LEU A 115 -10.23 -5.14 0.23
N ALA A 116 -10.20 -5.28 1.56
CA ALA A 116 -10.05 -4.14 2.47
C ALA A 116 -8.69 -3.46 2.32
N GLU A 117 -7.61 -4.23 2.17
CA GLU A 117 -6.26 -3.72 1.88
C GLU A 117 -6.25 -2.93 0.56
N ALA A 118 -6.82 -3.48 -0.50
CA ALA A 118 -6.91 -2.82 -1.79
C ALA A 118 -7.74 -1.53 -1.75
N GLU A 119 -8.90 -1.54 -1.08
CA GLU A 119 -9.77 -0.37 -0.93
C GLU A 119 -9.07 0.73 -0.13
N ALA A 120 -8.43 0.39 0.99
CA ALA A 120 -7.71 1.36 1.80
C ALA A 120 -6.58 2.03 1.00
N LEU A 121 -5.81 1.26 0.23
CA LEU A 121 -4.76 1.81 -0.63
C LEU A 121 -5.33 2.66 -1.78
N ALA A 122 -6.42 2.22 -2.41
CA ALA A 122 -7.10 2.95 -3.48
C ALA A 122 -7.61 4.32 -3.00
N THR A 123 -8.27 4.34 -1.83
CA THR A 123 -8.78 5.54 -1.19
C THR A 123 -7.64 6.46 -0.79
N ARG A 124 -6.57 5.92 -0.19
CA ARG A 124 -5.43 6.74 0.23
C ARG A 124 -4.70 7.39 -0.95
N VAL A 125 -4.48 6.64 -2.04
CA VAL A 125 -3.88 7.19 -3.27
C VAL A 125 -4.78 8.29 -3.86
N ALA A 126 -6.09 8.07 -3.90
CA ALA A 126 -7.02 9.09 -4.39
C ALA A 126 -7.01 10.37 -3.55
N ASP A 127 -6.97 10.25 -2.22
CA ASP A 127 -6.90 11.39 -1.30
C ASP A 127 -5.61 12.20 -1.48
N LEU A 128 -4.48 11.51 -1.60
CA LEU A 128 -3.18 12.15 -1.82
C LEU A 128 -3.15 12.91 -3.16
N LEU A 129 -3.65 12.30 -4.24
CA LEU A 129 -3.74 12.97 -5.54
C LEU A 129 -4.70 14.17 -5.51
N ALA A 130 -5.82 14.05 -4.81
CA ALA A 130 -6.75 15.17 -4.64
C ALA A 130 -6.11 16.32 -3.84
N ALA A 131 -5.34 16.00 -2.80
CA ALA A 131 -4.58 16.99 -2.04
C ALA A 131 -3.50 17.67 -2.90
N GLU A 132 -2.77 16.92 -3.73
CA GLU A 132 -1.79 17.49 -4.66
C GLU A 132 -2.43 18.46 -5.66
N ASP A 133 -3.56 18.08 -6.26
CA ASP A 133 -4.32 18.93 -7.18
C ASP A 133 -4.81 20.21 -6.48
N GLN A 134 -5.35 20.10 -5.26
CA GLN A 134 -5.80 21.26 -4.49
C GLN A 134 -4.65 22.21 -4.15
N ILE A 135 -3.48 21.68 -3.77
CA ILE A 135 -2.27 22.47 -3.51
C ILE A 135 -1.76 23.15 -4.79
N ALA A 136 -1.76 22.43 -5.92
CA ALA A 136 -1.35 22.97 -7.20
C ALA A 136 -2.23 24.17 -7.60
N ARG A 137 -3.55 24.03 -7.51
CA ARG A 137 -4.51 25.11 -7.76
C ARG A 137 -4.29 26.30 -6.82
N ALA A 138 -4.07 26.05 -5.53
CA ALA A 138 -3.80 27.11 -4.55
C ALA A 138 -2.50 27.88 -4.84
N ARG A 139 -1.53 27.23 -5.48
CA ARG A 139 -0.26 27.84 -5.94
C ARG A 139 -0.37 28.50 -7.32
N GLY A 140 -1.53 28.49 -7.96
CA GLY A 140 -1.74 29.04 -9.30
C GLY A 140 -1.23 28.16 -10.43
N PHE A 141 -0.91 26.89 -10.17
CA PHE A 141 -0.61 25.92 -11.22
C PHE A 141 -1.91 25.28 -11.71
N ASP A 142 -2.16 25.34 -13.02
CA ASP A 142 -3.22 24.57 -13.66
C ASP A 142 -2.65 23.19 -14.05
N PRO A 143 -3.17 22.06 -13.50
CA PRO A 143 -2.67 20.73 -13.83
C PRO A 143 -2.81 20.38 -15.33
N GLY A 144 -3.58 21.14 -16.11
CA GLY A 144 -3.79 20.93 -17.54
C GLY A 144 -2.64 21.32 -18.47
N THR A 145 -1.56 21.96 -17.99
CA THR A 145 -0.53 22.58 -18.86
C THR A 145 0.73 21.75 -19.14
N ARG A 146 0.80 20.47 -18.75
CA ARG A 146 1.88 19.57 -19.21
C ARG A 146 1.35 18.64 -20.32
N ARG A 147 1.45 19.09 -21.57
CA ARG A 147 1.44 18.24 -22.77
C ARG A 147 2.84 18.23 -23.38
#